data_AF-A0A0W0Z8Y7-F1
#
_entry.id   AF-A0A0W0Z8Y7-F1
#
_cell.length_a   1.000
_cell.length_b   1.000
_cell.length_c   1.000
_cell.angle_alpha   90.00
_cell.angle_beta   90.00
_cell.angle_gamma   90.00
#
_symmetry.space_group_name_H-M   'P 1'
#
loop_
_entity.id
_entity.type
_entity.pdbx_description
1 polymer ?
#
loop_
_entity_poly.entity_id
_entity_poly.type
_entity_poly.pdbx_seq_one_letter_code
_entity_poly.pdbx_strand_id
1 'polypeptide(L)' 'MSGEILVILVVALIVFGPKKLPMLATHLGLLLRKINQLKAQAVALWQQQLNEIQLHENQRKAKEADEQYKKEKPL' A
#
# COMPACT_ATOMS: atom_id res chain seq x y z
N MET A 1 17.78 16.93 27.96
CA MET A 1 17.26 16.36 26.70
C MET A 1 16.25 17.26 25.99
N SER A 2 15.24 17.84 26.65
CA SER A 2 14.24 18.68 25.95
C SER A 2 14.79 19.98 25.33
N GLY A 3 15.86 20.54 25.90
CA GLY A 3 16.49 21.76 25.38
C GLY A 3 17.35 21.55 24.13
N GLU A 4 17.94 20.37 23.93
CA GLU A 4 18.80 20.09 22.78
C GLU A 4 18.01 20.09 21.47
N ILE A 5 16.81 19.52 21.47
CA ILE A 5 15.92 19.53 20.29
C ILE A 5 15.58 20.98 19.91
N LEU A 6 15.31 21.84 20.89
CA LEU A 6 15.04 23.26 20.65
C LEU A 6 16.24 23.98 20.02
N VAL A 7 17.45 23.74 20.53
CA VAL A 7 18.68 24.32 19.97
C VAL A 7 18.92 23.82 18.54
N ILE A 8 18.78 22.52 18.28
CA ILE A 8 18.93 21.95 16.94
C ILE A 8 17.91 22.56 15.98
N LEU A 9 16.66 22.73 16.42
CA LEU A 9 15.59 23.28 15.59
C LEU A 9 15.85 24.76 15.27
N VAL A 10 16.33 25.55 16.23
CA VAL A 10 16.74 26.95 16.01
C VAL A 10 17.92 27.03 15.04
N VAL A 11 18.95 26.23 15.23
CA VAL A 11 20.11 26.18 14.33
C VAL A 11 19.69 25.78 12.91
N ALA A 12 18.85 24.76 12.77
CA ALA A 12 18.32 24.33 11.49
C ALA A 12 17.48 25.44 10.82
N LEU A 13 16.63 26.14 11.57
CA LEU A 13 15.85 27.27 11.05
C LEU A 13 16.73 28.43 10.57
N ILE A 14 17.84 28.69 11.24
CA ILE A 14 18.79 29.73 10.83
C ILE A 14 19.52 29.32 9.55
N VAL A 15 20.00 28.07 9.48
CA VAL A 15 20.76 27.56 8.32
C VAL A 15 19.88 27.40 7.08
N PHE A 16 18.69 26.81 7.23
CA PHE A 16 17.78 26.56 6.11
C PHE A 16 16.85 27.75 5.82
N GLY A 17 16.60 28.61 6.81
CA GLY A 17 15.65 29.70 6.76
C GLY A 17 14.20 29.25 7.03
N PRO A 18 13.44 29.95 7.90
CA PRO A 18 12.08 29.54 8.29
C PRO A 18 11.09 29.54 7.11
N LYS A 19 11.40 30.29 6.03
CA LYS A 19 10.56 30.38 4.83
C LYS A 19 10.76 29.22 3.86
N LYS A 20 11.90 28.51 3.90
CA LYS A 20 12.23 27.43 2.95
C LYS A 20 11.73 26.06 3.40
N LEU A 21 11.67 25.80 4.71
CA LEU A 21 11.13 24.55 5.26
C LEU A 21 9.67 24.27 4.85
N PRO A 22 8.71 25.21 4.99
CA PRO A 22 7.33 24.94 4.57
C PRO A 22 7.23 24.75 3.05
N MET A 23 8.08 25.44 2.27
CA MET A 23 8.13 25.27 0.82
C MET A 23 8.58 23.85 0.45
N LEU A 24 9.66 23.35 1.06
CA LEU A 24 10.13 21.97 0.84
C LEU A 24 9.12 20.93 1.32
N ALA A 25 8.55 21.12 2.52
CA ALA A 25 7.51 20.24 3.04
C ALA A 25 6.30 20.14 2.10
N THR A 26 5.88 21.26 1.50
CA THR A 26 4.78 21.27 0.53
C THR A 26 5.14 20.48 -0.72
N HIS A 27 6.33 20.69 -1.30
CA HIS A 27 6.76 19.96 -2.50
C HIS A 27 6.96 18.47 -2.24
N LEU A 28 7.59 18.10 -1.13
CA LEU A 28 7.76 16.71 -0.71
C LEU A 28 6.40 16.05 -0.43
N GLY A 29 5.49 16.76 0.23
CA GLY A 29 4.13 16.28 0.49
C GLY A 29 3.35 16.00 -0.79
N LEU A 30 3.45 16.88 -1.79
CA LEU A 30 2.86 16.66 -3.12
C LEU A 30 3.47 15.42 -3.80
N LEU A 31 4.78 15.23 -3.69
CA LEU A 31 5.49 14.11 -4.28
C LEU A 31 5.09 12.78 -3.59
N LEU A 32 5.09 12.75 -2.25
CA LEU A 32 4.62 11.60 -1.46
C LEU A 32 3.16 11.25 -1.78
N ARG A 33 2.30 12.25 -1.95
CA ARG A 33 0.91 12.05 -2.34
C ARG A 33 0.80 11.36 -3.71
N LYS A 34 1.58 11.79 -4.71
CA LYS A 34 1.63 11.12 -6.01
C LYS A 34 2.14 9.68 -5.91
N ILE A 35 3.21 9.46 -5.14
CA ILE A 35 3.73 8.11 -4.91
C ILE A 35 2.67 7.22 -4.26
N ASN A 36 1.95 7.70 -3.25
CA ASN A 36 0.89 6.93 -2.60
C ASN A 36 -0.25 6.59 -3.56
N GLN A 37 -0.63 7.50 -4.46
CA GLN A 37 -1.62 7.22 -5.50
C GLN A 37 -1.14 6.13 -6.47
N LEU A 38 0.13 6.15 -6.86
CA LEU A 38 0.72 5.12 -7.73
C LEU A 38 0.80 3.77 -7.00
N LYS A 39 1.21 3.77 -5.72
CA LYS A 39 1.22 2.56 -4.89
C LYS A 39 -0.17 1.96 -4.75
N ALA A 40 -1.19 2.77 -4.50
CA ALA A 40 -2.57 2.31 -4.39
C ALA A 40 -3.04 1.63 -5.68
N GLN A 41 -2.73 2.22 -6.84
CA GLN A 41 -3.04 1.63 -8.14
C GLN A 41 -2.27 0.32 -8.38
N ALA A 42 -0.97 0.28 -8.07
CA ALA A 42 -0.16 -0.91 -8.22
C ALA A 42 -0.65 -2.05 -7.32
N VAL A 43 -1.00 -1.75 -6.07
CA VAL A 43 -1.58 -2.72 -5.13
C VAL A 43 -2.94 -3.21 -5.62
N ALA A 44 -3.80 -2.33 -6.13
CA ALA A 44 -5.09 -2.71 -6.69
C ALA A 44 -4.93 -3.67 -7.88
N LEU A 45 -4.00 -3.38 -8.79
CA LEU A 45 -3.70 -4.26 -9.93
C LEU A 45 -3.13 -5.62 -9.49
N TRP A 46 -2.22 -5.61 -8.51
CA TRP A 46 -1.66 -6.83 -7.95
C TRP A 46 -2.73 -7.70 -7.28
N GLN A 47 -3.61 -7.08 -6.49
CA GLN A 47 -4.71 -7.75 -5.83
C GLN A 47 -5.70 -8.32 -6.84
N GLN A 48 -5.98 -7.60 -7.93
CA GLN A 48 -6.86 -8.08 -8.99
C GLN A 48 -6.31 -9.33 -9.66
N GLN A 49 -5.01 -9.36 -9.99
CA GLN A 49 -4.37 -10.56 -10.55
C GLN A 49 -4.39 -11.75 -9.59
N LEU A 50 -4.11 -11.52 -8.30
CA LEU A 50 -4.18 -12.60 -7.30
C LEU A 50 -5.60 -13.16 -7.16
N ASN A 51 -6.62 -12.29 -7.18
CA ASN A 51 -8.01 -12.72 -7.11
C ASN A 51 -8.43 -13.55 -8.33
N GLU A 52 -8.00 -13.17 -9.54
CA GLU A 52 -8.30 -13.97 -10.74
C GLU A 52 -7.70 -15.37 -10.67
N ILE A 53 -6.46 -15.49 -10.18
CA ILE A 53 -5.80 -16.78 -9.98
C ILE A 53 -6.55 -17.62 -8.93
N GLN A 54 -6.91 -17.02 -7.79
CA GLN A 54 -7.67 -17.72 -6.75
C GLN A 54 -9.07 -18.15 -7.20
N LEU A 55 -9.75 -17.31 -8.00
CA LEU A 55 -11.08 -17.64 -8.53
C LEU A 55 -11.01 -18.88 -9.43
N HIS A 56 -9.96 -18.98 -10.25
CA HIS A 56 -9.74 -20.13 -11.13
C HIS A 56 -9.49 -21.42 -10.32
N GLU A 57 -8.70 -21.35 -9.25
CA GLU A 57 -8.49 -22.50 -8.37
C GLU A 57 -9.74 -22.90 -7.59
N ASN A 58 -10.52 -21.93 -7.08
CA ASN A 58 -11.77 -22.20 -6.39
C ASN A 58 -12.80 -22.87 -7.29
N GLN A 59 -12.89 -22.45 -8.56
CA GLN A 59 -13.78 -23.10 -9.54
C GLN A 59 -13.34 -24.54 -9.84
N ARG A 60 -12.04 -24.82 -9.90
CA ARG A 60 -11.54 -26.20 -10.08
C ARG A 60 -11.85 -27.07 -8.87
N LYS A 61 -11.60 -26.58 -7.65
CA LYS A 61 -11.93 -27.31 -6.41
C LYS A 61 -13.43 -27.54 -6.26
N ALA A 62 -14.27 -26.58 -6.64
CA ALA A 62 -15.72 -26.75 -6.62
C ALA A 62 -16.19 -27.85 -7.59
N LYS A 63 -15.63 -27.91 -8.81
CA LYS A 63 -15.95 -28.97 -9.78
C LYS A 63 -15.47 -30.34 -9.31
N GLU A 64 -14.27 -30.43 -8.75
CA GLU A 64 -13.72 -31.68 -8.20
C GLU A 64 -14.56 -32.17 -7.00
N ALA A 65 -15.04 -31.25 -6.14
CA ALA A 65 -15.93 -31.58 -5.03
C ALA A 65 -17.32 -32.06 -5.50
N ASP A 66 -17.90 -31.44 -6.51
CA ASP A 66 -19.17 -31.88 -7.11
C ASP A 66 -19.03 -33.26 -7.79
N GLU A 67 -17.91 -33.52 -8.47
CA GLU A 67 -17.62 -34.84 -9.04
C GLU A 67 -17.39 -35.92 -7.99
N GLN A 68 -16.74 -35.60 -6.88
CA GLN A 68 -16.60 -36.51 -5.74
C GLN A 68 -17.94 -36.80 -5.08
N TYR A 69 -18.76 -35.78 -4.83
CA TYR A 69 -20.10 -35.94 -4.24
C TYR A 69 -21.03 -36.79 -5.11
N LYS A 70 -20.88 -36.70 -6.44
CA LYS A 70 -21.64 -37.52 -7.40
C LYS A 70 -21.15 -38.99 -7.44
N LYS A 71 -19.89 -39.27 -7.08
CA LYS A 71 -19.34 -40.63 -6.96
C LYS A 71 -19.62 -41.27 -5.60
N GLU A 72 -19.70 -40.49 -4.52
CA GLU A 72 -19.94 -40.96 -3.15
C GLU A 72 -21.42 -41.16 -2.79
N LYS A 73 -22.36 -40.83 -3.69
CA LYS A 73 -23.77 -41.22 -3.56
C LYS A 73 -24.02 -42.53 -4.32
N PRO A 74 -23.88 -43.71 -3.70
CA PRO A 74 -24.42 -44.93 -4.26
C PRO A 74 -25.95 -44.83 -4.21
N LEU A 75 -26.59 -45.00 -5.37
CA LEU A 75 -27.99 -45.40 -5.48
C LEU A 75 -28.12 -46.87 -5.08
#